data_AF-A0A2E4NJY4-F1
#
_entry.id   AF-A0A2E4NJY4-F1
#
_cell.length_a   1.000
_cell.length_b   1.000
_cell.length_c   1.000
_cell.angle_alpha   90.00
_cell.angle_beta   90.00
_cell.angle_gamma   90.00
#
_symmetry.space_group_name_H-M   'P 1'
#
loop_
_entity.id
_entity.type
_entity.pdbx_description
1 polymer ?
#
loop_
_entity_poly.entity_id
_entity_poly.type
_entity_poly.pdbx_seq_one_letter_code
_entity_poly.pdbx_strand_id
1 'polypeptide(L)'
;MKLIPYSNLKPKNLGILLLFARLLAYAGYFLIGIALLAFFSEFYAYLFPSAPVGGQGETYESHPYQLGVIALFLAIVVLVVSALFAAFVSWEASLSHPNDRDT
;
A
#
# COMPACT_ATOMS: atom_id res chain seq x y z
N MET A 1 34.89 17.73 -5.05
CA MET A 1 33.41 17.74 -5.05
C MET A 1 32.94 18.01 -3.62
N LYS A 2 32.23 19.11 -3.38
CA LYS A 2 31.62 19.43 -2.08
C LYS A 2 30.30 18.68 -1.99
N LEU A 3 30.26 17.59 -1.24
CA LEU A 3 29.01 16.92 -0.87
C LEU A 3 28.25 17.88 0.05
N ILE A 4 27.10 18.36 -0.40
CA ILE A 4 26.21 19.19 0.41
C ILE A 4 25.81 18.31 1.61
N PRO A 5 26.11 18.71 2.85
CA PRO A 5 25.75 17.92 4.00
C PRO A 5 24.22 17.83 4.06
N TYR A 6 23.70 16.60 4.17
CA TYR A 6 22.28 16.25 4.27
C TYR A 6 21.56 16.91 5.47
N SER A 7 22.30 17.61 6.34
CA SER A 7 21.83 18.43 7.46
C SER A 7 20.88 19.59 7.08
N ASN A 8 20.64 19.86 5.80
CA ASN A 8 19.67 20.87 5.36
C ASN A 8 18.25 20.33 5.08
N LEU A 9 18.01 19.02 5.28
CA LEU A 9 16.65 18.48 5.36
C LEU A 9 16.02 18.93 6.68
N LYS A 10 15.45 20.15 6.68
CA LYS A 10 14.75 20.71 7.84
C LYS A 10 13.72 19.70 8.40
N PRO A 11 13.58 19.59 9.73
CA PRO A 11 12.65 18.65 10.39
C PRO A 11 11.17 18.81 9.96
N LYS A 12 10.81 19.97 9.39
CA LYS A 12 9.48 20.21 8.79
C LYS A 12 9.17 19.27 7.61
N ASN A 13 10.17 18.85 6.84
CA ASN A 13 9.96 17.97 5.68
C ASN A 13 9.78 16.50 6.11
N LEU A 14 10.36 16.09 7.24
CA LEU A 14 10.16 14.74 7.80
C LEU A 14 8.69 14.47 8.19
N GLY A 15 8.03 15.46 8.80
CA GLY A 15 6.62 15.34 9.18
C GLY A 15 5.69 15.15 7.99
N ILE A 16 5.97 15.84 6.88
CA ILE A 16 5.23 15.70 5.62
C ILE A 16 5.47 14.31 5.01
N LEU A 17 6.71 13.81 5.04
CA LEU A 17 7.03 12.48 4.54
C LEU A 17 6.32 11.38 5.35
N LEU A 18 6.23 11.54 6.67
CA LEU A 18 5.47 10.62 7.54
C LEU A 18 3.95 10.67 7.24
N LEU A 19 3.41 11.85 6.94
CA LEU A 19 2.01 11.99 6.52
C LEU A 19 1.76 11.22 5.22
N PHE A 20 2.65 11.37 4.23
CA PHE A 20 2.57 10.61 2.98
C PHE A 20 2.69 9.11 3.19
N ALA A 21 3.61 8.67 4.07
CA ALA A 21 3.73 7.26 4.44
C ALA A 21 2.40 6.73 4.98
N ARG A 22 1.78 7.42 5.95
CA ARG A 22 0.47 7.02 6.50
C ARG A 22 -0.64 7.00 5.44
N LEU A 23 -0.70 8.00 4.56
CA LEU A 23 -1.69 8.05 3.50
C LEU A 23 -1.54 6.88 2.51
N LEU A 24 -0.30 6.56 2.13
CA LEU A 24 0.00 5.38 1.32
C LEU A 24 -0.37 4.09 2.05
N ALA A 25 -0.11 3.98 3.35
CA ALA A 25 -0.53 2.81 4.13
C ALA A 25 -2.05 2.61 4.07
N TYR A 26 -2.84 3.67 4.27
CA TYR A 26 -4.29 3.60 4.15
C TYR A 26 -4.76 3.22 2.74
N ALA A 27 -4.11 3.75 1.70
CA ALA A 27 -4.39 3.35 0.32
C ALA A 27 -4.07 1.86 0.08
N GLY A 28 -2.96 1.36 0.63
CA GLY A 28 -2.59 -0.05 0.59
C GLY A 28 -3.64 -0.94 1.26
N TYR A 29 -4.10 -0.57 2.47
CA TYR A 29 -5.15 -1.32 3.16
C TYR A 29 -6.49 -1.28 2.42
N PHE A 30 -6.83 -0.16 1.79
CA PHE A 30 -8.02 -0.05 0.96
C PHE A 30 -7.96 -1.02 -0.25
N LEU A 31 -6.81 -1.09 -0.92
CA LEU A 31 -6.59 -2.04 -2.03
C LEU A 31 -6.68 -3.50 -1.56
N ILE A 32 -6.19 -3.82 -0.36
CA ILE A 32 -6.38 -5.15 0.24
C ILE A 32 -7.86 -5.46 0.41
N GLY A 33 -8.67 -4.49 0.87
CA GLY A 33 -10.12 -4.65 0.99
C GLY A 33 -10.80 -4.97 -0.34
N ILE A 34 -10.42 -4.27 -1.41
CA ILE A 34 -10.92 -4.56 -2.77
C ILE A 34 -10.53 -5.97 -3.21
N ALA A 35 -9.27 -6.36 -3.00
CA ALA A 35 -8.81 -7.70 -3.33
C ALA A 35 -9.59 -8.78 -2.60
N LEU A 36 -9.87 -8.57 -1.30
CA LEU A 36 -10.66 -9.46 -0.47
C LEU A 36 -12.10 -9.59 -1.01
N LEU A 37 -12.74 -8.47 -1.35
CA LEU A 37 -14.10 -8.46 -1.91
C LEU A 37 -14.18 -9.25 -3.22
N ALA A 38 -13.20 -9.08 -4.11
CA ALA A 38 -13.13 -9.84 -5.36
C ALA A 38 -12.95 -11.34 -5.13
N PHE A 39 -12.15 -11.72 -4.13
CA PHE A 39 -11.97 -13.12 -3.75
C PHE A 39 -13.24 -13.71 -3.15
N PHE A 40 -13.92 -12.96 -2.27
CA PHE A 40 -15.19 -13.38 -1.68
C PHE A 40 -16.32 -13.47 -2.71
N SER A 41 -16.36 -12.60 -3.72
CA SER A 41 -17.37 -12.70 -4.78
C SER A 41 -17.20 -13.97 -5.60
N GLU A 42 -15.96 -14.34 -5.95
CA GLU A 42 -15.66 -15.60 -6.64
C GLU A 42 -15.99 -16.82 -5.76
N PHE A 43 -15.61 -16.77 -4.49
CA PHE A 43 -15.92 -17.84 -3.54
C PHE A 43 -17.44 -18.03 -3.37
N TYR A 44 -18.20 -16.93 -3.33
CA TYR A 44 -19.65 -16.97 -3.27
C TYR A 44 -20.25 -17.58 -4.54
N ALA A 45 -19.80 -17.17 -5.72
CA ALA A 45 -20.26 -17.73 -6.99
C ALA A 45 -19.94 -19.22 -7.13
N TYR A 46 -18.80 -19.65 -6.59
CA TYR A 46 -18.41 -21.07 -6.54
C TYR A 46 -19.31 -21.90 -5.62
N LEU A 47 -19.64 -21.39 -4.43
CA LEU A 47 -20.50 -22.10 -3.47
C LEU A 47 -21.98 -22.09 -3.88
N PHE A 48 -22.44 -21.03 -4.52
CA PHE A 48 -23.83 -20.84 -4.93
C PHE A 48 -23.90 -20.57 -6.44
N PRO A 49 -23.66 -21.60 -7.28
CA PRO A 49 -23.71 -21.42 -8.72
C PRO A 49 -25.13 -21.05 -9.16
N SER A 50 -25.26 -19.93 -9.85
CA SER A 50 -26.52 -19.50 -10.46
C SER A 50 -26.95 -20.47 -11.56
N ALA A 51 -28.26 -20.74 -11.66
CA ALA A 51 -28.80 -21.60 -12.71
C ALA A 51 -28.38 -21.09 -14.11
N PRO A 52 -28.02 -21.98 -15.04
CA PRO A 52 -27.60 -21.57 -16.38
C PRO A 52 -28.78 -20.87 -17.07
N VAL A 53 -28.64 -19.57 -17.30
CA VAL A 53 -29.62 -18.79 -18.07
C VAL A 53 -29.41 -19.15 -19.53
N GLY A 54 -30.25 -20.06 -20.03
CA GLY A 54 -30.21 -20.49 -21.43
C GLY A 54 -30.52 -19.33 -22.37
N GLY A 55 -29.49 -18.83 -23.06
CA GLY A 55 -29.63 -17.90 -24.17
C GLY A 55 -29.25 -16.45 -23.86
N GLN A 56 -27.96 -16.15 -23.92
CA GLN A 56 -27.34 -14.83 -24.17
C GLN A 56 -25.85 -15.16 -24.36
N GLY A 57 -25.26 -15.04 -25.55
CA GLY A 57 -25.03 -13.78 -26.25
C GLY A 57 -23.80 -13.12 -25.63
N GLU A 58 -22.60 -13.53 -26.05
CA GLU A 58 -21.29 -12.95 -25.69
C GLU A 58 -21.21 -12.48 -24.22
N THR A 59 -21.25 -13.42 -23.27
CA THR A 59 -20.95 -13.11 -21.87
C THR A 59 -19.51 -12.62 -21.80
N TYR A 60 -19.30 -11.31 -21.62
CA TYR A 60 -18.00 -10.78 -21.24
C TYR A 60 -17.55 -11.58 -20.01
N GLU A 61 -16.54 -12.45 -20.16
CA GLU A 61 -15.94 -13.15 -19.05
C GLU A 61 -15.27 -12.12 -18.14
N SER A 62 -16.03 -11.60 -17.18
CA SER A 62 -15.45 -10.85 -16.08
C SER A 62 -14.62 -11.85 -15.27
N HIS A 63 -13.33 -11.61 -15.16
CA HIS A 63 -12.43 -12.38 -14.30
C HIS A 63 -12.13 -11.59 -13.01
N PRO A 64 -13.08 -11.50 -12.05
CA PRO A 64 -12.88 -10.72 -10.83
C PRO A 64 -11.65 -11.20 -10.02
N TYR A 65 -11.27 -12.47 -10.13
CA TYR A 65 -10.01 -12.97 -9.53
C TYR A 65 -8.76 -12.21 -10.03
N GLN A 66 -8.68 -11.85 -11.32
CA GLN A 66 -7.52 -11.13 -11.88
C GLN A 66 -7.43 -9.73 -11.29
N LEU A 67 -8.57 -9.06 -11.15
CA LEU A 67 -8.67 -7.76 -10.49
C LEU A 67 -8.18 -7.85 -9.04
N GLY A 68 -8.58 -8.91 -8.32
CA GLY A 68 -8.15 -9.16 -6.95
C GLY A 68 -6.65 -9.37 -6.82
N VAL A 69 -6.04 -10.16 -7.71
CA VAL A 69 -4.58 -10.40 -7.73
C VAL A 69 -3.81 -9.11 -8.01
N ILE A 70 -4.26 -8.31 -9.00
CA ILE A 70 -3.63 -7.04 -9.34
C ILE A 70 -3.74 -6.05 -8.18
N ALA A 71 -4.91 -5.94 -7.56
CA ALA A 71 -5.14 -5.08 -6.39
C ALA A 71 -4.24 -5.48 -5.21
N LEU A 72 -4.07 -6.80 -4.97
CA LEU A 72 -3.18 -7.31 -3.93
C LEU A 72 -1.72 -6.98 -4.21
N PHE A 73 -1.26 -7.17 -5.45
CA PHE A 73 0.11 -6.83 -5.84
C PHE A 73 0.38 -5.33 -5.67
N LEU A 74 -0.53 -4.48 -6.14
CA LEU A 74 -0.44 -3.02 -5.96
C LEU A 74 -0.43 -2.64 -4.48
N ALA A 75 -1.26 -3.29 -3.65
CA ALA A 75 -1.27 -3.04 -2.21
C ALA A 75 0.09 -3.34 -1.58
N ILE A 76 0.71 -4.46 -1.92
CA ILE A 76 2.04 -4.84 -1.40
C ILE A 76 3.07 -3.78 -1.78
N VAL A 77 3.11 -3.37 -3.05
CA VAL A 77 4.05 -2.34 -3.53
C VAL A 77 3.85 -1.02 -2.76
N VAL A 78 2.60 -0.57 -2.63
CA VAL A 78 2.26 0.68 -1.92
C VAL A 78 2.65 0.60 -0.44
N LEU A 79 2.41 -0.53 0.23
CA LEU A 79 2.78 -0.75 1.63
C LEU A 79 4.30 -0.78 1.82
N VAL A 80 5.04 -1.41 0.91
CA VAL A 80 6.52 -1.41 0.95
C VAL A 80 7.05 0.03 0.81
N VAL A 81 6.53 0.81 -0.14
CA VAL A 81 6.93 2.21 -0.31
C VAL A 81 6.60 3.04 0.94
N SER A 82 5.41 2.85 1.52
CA SER A 82 5.04 3.46 2.81
C SER A 82 6.03 3.11 3.92
N ALA A 83 6.38 1.83 4.06
CA ALA A 83 7.31 1.36 5.08
C ALA A 83 8.71 1.95 4.88
N LEU A 84 9.18 2.08 3.63
CA LEU A 84 10.44 2.74 3.31
C LEU A 84 10.44 4.21 3.74
N PHE A 85 9.37 4.97 3.44
CA PHE A 85 9.27 6.36 3.89
C PHE A 85 9.27 6.47 5.42
N ALA A 86 8.55 5.61 6.12
CA ALA A 86 8.57 5.57 7.57
C ALA A 86 9.98 5.23 8.12
N ALA A 87 10.70 4.29 7.49
CA ALA A 87 12.05 3.92 7.86
C ALA A 87 13.06 5.06 7.65
N PHE A 88 12.99 5.78 6.52
CA PHE A 88 13.82 6.97 6.28
C PHE A 88 13.57 8.05 7.32
N VAL A 89 12.31 8.32 7.66
CA VAL A 89 11.97 9.28 8.73
C VAL A 89 12.53 8.83 10.09
N SER A 90 12.42 7.54 10.42
CA SER A 90 12.97 6.99 11.67
C SER A 90 14.49 7.07 11.74
N TRP A 91 15.17 6.84 10.61
CA TRP A 91 16.63 6.92 10.54
C TRP A 91 17.10 8.36 10.73
N GLU A 92 16.51 9.32 10.02
CA GLU A 92 16.83 10.75 10.18
C GLU A 92 16.54 11.23 11.61
N ALA A 93 15.45 10.77 12.24
CA ALA A 93 15.18 11.07 13.64
C ALA A 93 16.26 10.52 14.58
N SER A 94 16.78 9.31 14.33
CA SER A 94 17.84 8.71 15.16
C SER A 94 19.18 9.45 15.07
N LEU A 95 19.48 10.07 13.93
CA LEU A 95 20.69 10.87 13.73
C LEU A 95 20.62 12.24 14.43
N SER A 96 19.42 12.74 14.70
CA SER A 96 19.21 14.03 15.36
C SER A 96 19.40 14.01 16.88
N HIS A 97 19.53 12.83 17.50
CA HIS A 97 19.87 12.67 18.92
C HIS A 97 21.21 11.94 19.13
N PRO A 98 22.38 12.58 18.89
CA PRO A 98 23.66 11.93 19.20
C PRO A 98 24.08 12.02 20.68
N ASN A 99 23.51 12.89 21.52
CA ASN A 99 24.16 13.19 22.81
C ASN A 99 23.24 13.73 23.94
N ASP A 100 22.40 12.86 24.52
CA ASP A 100 21.75 13.12 25.83
C ASP A 100 22.14 12.04 26.87
N ARG A 101 23.32 11.41 26.71
CA ARG A 101 23.79 10.35 27.62
C ARG A 101 25.00 10.70 28.48
N ASP A 102 25.50 11.94 28.38
CA ASP A 102 26.61 12.41 29.21
C ASP A 102 26.19 13.63 30.06
N THR A 103 25.32 13.42 31.05
CA THR A 103 25.21 14.26 32.27
C THR A 103 24.72 13.43 33.44
#